data_AF-A0A1W9WM62-F1
#
_entry.id   AF-A0A1W9WM62-F1
#
_cell.length_a   1.000
_cell.length_b   1.000
_cell.length_c   1.000
_cell.angle_alpha   90.00
_cell.angle_beta   90.00
_cell.angle_gamma   90.00
#
_symmetry.space_group_name_H-M   'P 1'
#
loop_
_entity.id
_entity.type
_entity.pdbx_description
1 polymer ?
#
loop_
_entity_poly.entity_id
_entity_poly.type
_entity_poly.pdbx_seq_one_letter_code
_entity_poly.pdbx_strand_id
1 'polypeptide(L)'
;MTFSYVENNNSAKIKVIGVGGAGGNAVNNMIDAKLKGVKFIVANTDAQALELSKAEIKIQLGKNLTQGLGAGADPNKGREAAVESMDEI
;
A
#
# COMPACT_ATOMS: atom_id res chain seq x y z
N MET A 1 -35.91 23.20 -17.38
CA MET A 1 -35.23 23.07 -16.06
C MET A 1 -34.25 21.93 -16.17
N THR A 2 -32.96 22.22 -16.07
CA THR A 2 -31.90 21.21 -16.10
C THR A 2 -31.68 20.77 -14.66
N PHE A 3 -32.04 19.53 -14.34
CA PHE A 3 -31.67 18.93 -13.07
C PHE A 3 -30.22 18.46 -13.17
N SER A 4 -29.33 19.05 -12.37
CA SER A 4 -27.98 18.54 -12.16
C SER A 4 -27.95 17.67 -10.90
N TYR A 5 -27.40 16.47 -11.03
CA TYR A 5 -27.15 15.59 -9.90
C TYR A 5 -25.97 16.17 -9.11
N VAL A 6 -26.22 16.63 -7.88
CA VAL A 6 -25.15 17.05 -6.98
C VAL A 6 -24.66 15.78 -6.29
N GLU A 7 -23.47 15.29 -6.68
CA GLU A 7 -22.84 14.19 -5.95
C GLU A 7 -22.60 14.64 -4.50
N ASN A 8 -23.16 13.87 -3.55
CA ASN A 8 -22.97 14.10 -2.13
C ASN A 8 -21.52 13.74 -1.76
N ASN A 9 -20.64 14.73 -1.79
CA ASN A 9 -19.19 14.62 -1.52
C ASN A 9 -18.84 14.36 -0.04
N ASN A 10 -19.73 13.76 0.74
CA ASN A 10 -19.54 13.47 2.17
C ASN A 10 -19.23 12.00 2.45
N SER A 11 -18.68 11.27 1.47
CA SER A 11 -18.26 9.88 1.65
C SER A 11 -16.91 9.79 2.36
N ALA A 12 -16.77 8.83 3.28
CA ALA A 12 -15.52 8.58 3.98
C ALA A 12 -14.41 8.18 3.00
N LYS A 13 -13.24 8.82 3.11
CA LYS A 13 -12.06 8.46 2.32
C LYS A 13 -11.36 7.26 2.95
N ILE A 14 -11.65 6.07 2.45
CA ILE A 14 -11.09 4.82 2.98
C ILE A 14 -9.79 4.48 2.24
N LYS A 15 -8.71 4.26 2.99
CA LYS A 15 -7.43 3.74 2.50
C LYS A 15 -7.17 2.36 3.11
N VAL A 16 -6.72 1.42 2.31
CA VAL A 16 -6.31 0.08 2.75
C VAL A 16 -4.83 -0.07 2.44
N ILE A 17 -4.02 -0.31 3.47
CA ILE A 17 -2.58 -0.51 3.34
C ILE A 17 -2.21 -1.97 3.65
N GLY A 18 -1.64 -2.65 2.67
CA GLY A 18 -1.05 -3.98 2.82
C GLY A 18 0.44 -3.89 3.12
N VAL A 19 0.86 -4.34 4.29
CA VAL A 19 2.29 -4.31 4.71
C VAL A 19 2.92 -5.69 4.55
N GLY A 20 4.13 -5.73 3.95
CA GLY A 20 4.89 -6.96 3.72
C GLY A 20 4.27 -7.86 2.64
N GLY A 21 4.85 -9.06 2.46
CA GLY A 21 4.43 -9.98 1.40
C GLY A 21 2.97 -10.44 1.52
N ALA A 22 2.56 -10.89 2.72
CA ALA A 22 1.19 -11.34 2.96
C ALA A 22 0.16 -10.20 2.83
N GLY A 23 0.49 -9.00 3.34
CA GLY A 23 -0.37 -7.83 3.20
C GLY A 23 -0.53 -7.40 1.73
N GLY A 24 0.55 -7.42 0.96
CA GLY A 24 0.51 -7.17 -0.49
C GLY A 24 -0.35 -8.18 -1.24
N ASN A 25 -0.24 -9.47 -0.91
CA ASN A 25 -1.08 -10.52 -1.50
C ASN A 25 -2.56 -10.34 -1.15
N ALA A 26 -2.88 -9.97 0.09
CA ALA A 26 -4.25 -9.69 0.50
C ALA A 26 -4.84 -8.50 -0.28
N VAL A 27 -4.07 -7.42 -0.45
CA VAL A 27 -4.49 -6.27 -1.27
C VAL A 27 -4.72 -6.68 -2.73
N ASN A 28 -3.83 -7.49 -3.32
CA ASN A 28 -4.03 -8.00 -4.68
C ASN A 28 -5.35 -8.77 -4.81
N ASN A 29 -5.68 -9.63 -3.84
CA ASN A 29 -6.94 -10.36 -3.82
C ASN A 29 -8.16 -9.44 -3.73
N MET A 30 -8.09 -8.37 -2.93
CA MET A 30 -9.17 -7.38 -2.83
C MET A 30 -9.37 -6.62 -4.14
N ILE A 31 -8.28 -6.30 -4.84
CA ILE A 31 -8.31 -5.66 -6.16
C ILE A 31 -8.93 -6.61 -7.21
N ASP A 32 -8.51 -7.87 -7.22
CA ASP A 32 -9.04 -8.89 -8.15
C ASP A 32 -10.53 -9.19 -7.89
N ALA A 33 -10.95 -9.13 -6.63
CA ALA A 33 -12.36 -9.20 -6.22
C ALA A 33 -13.15 -7.92 -6.57
N LYS A 34 -12.51 -6.91 -7.18
CA LYS A 34 -13.12 -5.64 -7.60
C LYS A 34 -13.76 -4.86 -6.45
N LEU A 35 -13.15 -4.89 -5.26
CA LEU A 35 -13.60 -4.08 -4.13
C LEU A 35 -13.52 -2.59 -4.49
N LYS A 36 -14.62 -1.86 -4.30
CA LYS A 36 -14.77 -0.44 -4.67
C LYS A 36 -14.78 0.46 -3.44
N GLY A 37 -14.56 1.75 -3.67
CA GLY A 37 -14.66 2.78 -2.63
C GLY A 37 -13.47 2.84 -1.67
N VAL A 38 -12.37 2.15 -2.00
CA VAL A 38 -11.15 2.14 -1.21
C VAL A 38 -9.95 2.47 -2.07
N LYS A 39 -8.97 3.18 -1.50
CA LYS A 39 -7.67 3.40 -2.14
C LYS A 39 -6.68 2.37 -1.61
N PHE A 40 -6.14 1.55 -2.51
CA PHE A 40 -5.18 0.51 -2.16
C PHE A 40 -3.75 1.02 -2.18
N ILE A 41 -3.03 0.67 -1.12
CA ILE A 41 -1.62 1.00 -0.89
C ILE A 41 -0.93 -0.29 -0.50
N VAL A 42 0.29 -0.50 -0.99
CA VAL A 42 1.19 -1.53 -0.46
C VAL A 42 2.49 -0.91 0.04
N ALA A 43 3.00 -1.43 1.14
CA ALA A 43 4.27 -1.03 1.71
C ALA A 43 5.11 -2.27 1.97
N ASN A 44 6.31 -2.34 1.40
CA ASN A 44 7.19 -3.50 1.57
C ASN A 44 8.66 -3.09 1.47
N THR A 45 9.52 -3.82 2.17
CA THR A 45 10.98 -3.70 2.07
C THR A 45 11.56 -4.40 0.83
N ASP A 46 10.82 -5.36 0.28
CA ASP A 46 11.20 -6.12 -0.91
C ASP A 46 10.67 -5.44 -2.17
N ALA A 47 11.58 -5.01 -3.04
CA ALA A 47 11.23 -4.30 -4.28
C ALA A 47 10.54 -5.22 -5.30
N GLN A 48 10.95 -6.49 -5.39
CA GLN A 48 10.34 -7.45 -6.31
C GLN A 48 8.88 -7.71 -5.92
N ALA A 49 8.60 -7.81 -4.62
CA ALA A 49 7.24 -7.95 -4.13
C ALA A 49 6.36 -6.72 -4.45
N LEU A 50 6.93 -5.50 -4.46
CA LEU A 50 6.21 -4.29 -4.84
C LEU A 50 5.91 -4.24 -6.34
N GLU A 51 6.85 -4.66 -7.17
CA GLU A 51 6.65 -4.74 -8.63
C GLU A 51 5.43 -5.61 -8.98
N LEU A 52 5.30 -6.76 -8.30
CA LEU A 52 4.19 -7.71 -8.47
C LEU A 52 2.84 -7.22 -7.91
N SER A 53 2.81 -6.12 -7.14
CA SER A 53 1.57 -5.59 -6.59
C SER A 53 0.69 -4.91 -7.65
N LYS A 54 -0.62 -5.08 -7.52
CA LYS A 54 -1.67 -4.44 -8.33
C LYS A 54 -2.16 -3.11 -7.75
N ALA A 55 -1.69 -2.72 -6.57
CA ALA A 55 -2.11 -1.48 -5.91
C ALA A 55 -1.65 -0.23 -6.66
N GLU A 56 -2.45 0.84 -6.59
CA GLU A 56 -2.16 2.14 -7.21
C GLU A 56 -0.94 2.81 -6.57
N ILE A 57 -0.82 2.73 -5.25
CA ILE A 57 0.30 3.30 -4.49
C ILE A 57 1.18 2.18 -3.96
N LYS A 58 2.49 2.32 -4.19
CA LYS A 58 3.53 1.37 -3.75
C LYS A 58 4.60 2.16 -3.00
N ILE A 59 4.87 1.77 -1.77
CA ILE A 59 5.87 2.41 -0.89
C ILE A 59 6.98 1.40 -0.62
N GLN A 60 8.20 1.74 -1.01
CA GLN A 60 9.37 0.93 -0.68
C GLN A 60 9.93 1.36 0.67
N LEU A 61 9.79 0.48 1.67
CA LEU A 61 10.28 0.73 3.02
C LEU A 61 11.79 0.51 3.11
N GLY A 62 12.50 1.45 3.73
CA GLY A 62 13.93 1.33 4.00
C GLY A 62 14.75 1.14 2.73
N LYS A 63 14.57 2.03 1.74
CA LYS A 63 15.24 1.94 0.44
C LYS A 63 16.77 1.87 0.59
N ASN A 64 17.32 2.60 1.55
CA ASN A 64 18.75 2.59 1.84
C ASN A 64 19.14 1.41 2.75
N LEU A 65 18.35 1.14 3.79
CA LEU A 65 18.61 0.06 4.75
C LEU A 65 18.57 -1.35 4.12
N THR A 66 17.64 -1.58 3.20
CA THR A 66 17.34 -2.92 2.66
C THR A 66 17.82 -3.08 1.22
N GLN A 67 18.05 -1.98 0.50
CA GLN A 67 18.36 -1.97 -0.92
C GLN A 67 17.34 -2.74 -1.78
N GLY A 68 16.09 -2.86 -1.29
CA GLY A 68 15.04 -3.61 -1.96
C GLY A 68 15.12 -5.14 -1.83
N LEU A 69 16.02 -5.67 -1.00
CA LEU A 69 16.19 -7.12 -0.76
C LEU A 69 15.30 -7.66 0.36
N GLY A 70 14.57 -6.79 1.04
CA GLY A 70 13.70 -7.16 2.14
C GLY A 70 14.34 -7.11 3.53
N ALA A 71 13.49 -7.28 4.55
CA ALA A 71 13.88 -7.30 5.96
C ALA A 71 14.46 -8.66 6.42
N GLY A 72 14.40 -9.71 5.59
CA GLY A 72 14.96 -11.02 5.94
C GLY A 72 14.27 -11.70 7.13
N ALA A 73 12.96 -11.48 7.30
CA ALA A 73 12.16 -11.91 8.45
C ALA A 73 12.60 -11.31 9.82
N ASP A 74 13.50 -10.32 9.83
CA ASP A 74 13.85 -9.58 11.03
C ASP A 74 12.84 -8.44 11.28
N PRO A 75 12.04 -8.50 12.36
CA PRO A 75 11.06 -7.47 12.68
C PRO A 75 11.69 -6.13 13.05
N ASN A 76 12.91 -6.12 13.62
CA ASN A 76 13.60 -4.87 13.97
C ASN A 76 14.04 -4.15 12.70
N LYS A 77 14.61 -4.88 11.74
CA LYS A 77 14.97 -4.33 10.43
C LYS A 77 13.74 -3.77 9.70
N GLY A 78 12.60 -4.47 9.78
CA GLY A 78 11.33 -3.98 9.23
C GLY A 78 10.86 -2.69 9.90
N ARG A 79 11.00 -2.57 11.23
CA ARG A 79 10.67 -1.35 11.98
C ARG A 79 11.56 -0.18 11.57
N GLU A 80 12.88 -0.39 11.50
CA GLU A 80 13.83 0.63 11.09
C GLU A 80 13.56 1.09 9.65
N ALA A 81 13.25 0.17 8.74
CA ALA A 81 12.85 0.50 7.37
C ALA A 81 11.59 1.36 7.31
N ALA A 82 10.62 1.10 8.18
CA ALA A 82 9.41 1.92 8.26
C ALA A 82 9.67 3.32 8.83
N VAL A 83 10.59 3.45 9.80
CA VAL A 83 11.03 4.74 10.34
C VAL A 83 11.81 5.55 9.30
N GLU A 84 12.69 4.90 8.52
CA GLU A 84 13.42 5.54 7.42
C GLU A 84 12.46 6.16 6.38
N SER A 85 11.34 5.50 6.11
CA SER A 85 10.35 5.91 5.10
C SER A 85 9.15 6.68 5.68
N MET A 86 9.27 7.28 6.87
CA MET A 86 8.14 7.94 7.55
C MET A 86 7.51 9.09 6.74
N ASP A 87 8.31 9.82 5.96
CA ASP A 87 7.83 10.92 5.12
C ASP A 87 7.05 10.44 3.87
N GLU A 88 7.22 9.17 3.49
CA GLU A 88 6.54 8.56 2.33
C GLU A 88 5.19 7.92 2.68
N ILE A 89 4.93 7.69 3.97
CA ILE A 89 3.72 7.01 4.51
C ILE A 89 2.60 8.03 4.79
#